data_AF-A0A0M9E9T3-F1
#
_entry.id   AF-A0A0M9E9T3-F1
#
_cell.length_a   1.000
_cell.length_b   1.000
_cell.length_c   1.000
_cell.angle_alpha   90.00
_cell.angle_beta   90.00
_cell.angle_gamma   90.00
#
_symmetry.space_group_name_H-M   'P 1'
#
loop_
_entity.id
_entity.type
_entity.pdbx_description
1 polymer ?
#
loop_
_entity_poly.entity_id
_entity_poly.type
_entity_poly.pdbx_seq_one_letter_code
_entity_poly.pdbx_strand_id
1 'polypeptide(L)'
;YADENGNLTTTVTDRYLGYALSDTELYLQTSNPGAKTIDDGLITVPKLAGSDNEALTNGSAGQIMSSNGDGTFSWTDILKLPAQLSAPTSCNSNTAGSVAATSAYRLCICNGTAWNDLVSGAACSW
;
A
#
# COMPACT_ATOMS: atom_id res chain seq x y z
N TYR A 1 -25.17 16.49 -21.14
CA TYR A 1 -25.77 16.04 -22.40
C TYR A 1 -24.97 16.66 -23.54
N ALA A 2 -25.02 16.10 -24.76
CA ALA A 2 -24.41 16.77 -25.90
C ALA A 2 -25.36 17.87 -26.40
N ASP A 3 -24.86 19.09 -26.62
CA ASP A 3 -25.65 20.13 -27.30
C ASP A 3 -25.74 19.85 -28.81
N GLU A 4 -26.47 20.70 -29.52
CA GLU A 4 -26.66 20.63 -30.98
C GLU A 4 -25.35 20.73 -31.79
N ASN A 5 -24.28 21.19 -31.15
CA ASN A 5 -22.94 21.28 -31.73
C ASN A 5 -22.02 20.14 -31.24
N GLY A 6 -22.56 19.14 -30.53
CA GLY A 6 -21.82 17.97 -30.04
C GLY A 6 -21.00 18.21 -28.78
N ASN A 7 -21.14 19.36 -28.13
CA ASN A 7 -20.38 19.67 -26.92
C ASN A 7 -21.01 18.99 -25.70
N LEU A 8 -20.17 18.38 -24.84
CA LEU A 8 -20.62 17.77 -23.59
C LEU A 8 -20.83 18.84 -22.51
N THR A 9 -22.10 19.16 -22.25
CA THR A 9 -22.54 20.15 -21.25
C THR A 9 -23.06 19.51 -19.97
N THR A 10 -23.06 20.25 -18.86
CA THR A 10 -23.73 19.88 -17.60
C THR A 10 -24.99 20.74 -17.41
N THR A 11 -25.90 20.33 -16.53
CA THR A 11 -27.11 21.11 -16.19
C THR A 11 -26.82 22.41 -15.43
N VAL A 12 -25.55 22.71 -15.14
CA VAL A 12 -25.08 23.96 -14.56
C VAL A 12 -24.41 24.77 -15.69
N THR A 13 -24.86 26.00 -15.87
CA THR A 13 -25.03 26.67 -17.17
C THR A 13 -23.80 26.94 -18.03
N ASP A 14 -22.54 26.68 -17.61
CA ASP A 14 -21.36 27.09 -18.42
C ASP A 14 -20.11 26.20 -18.25
N ARG A 15 -20.23 24.95 -17.78
CA ARG A 15 -19.06 24.06 -17.64
C ARG A 15 -18.97 23.05 -18.78
N TYR A 16 -18.17 23.38 -19.80
CA TYR A 16 -17.78 22.47 -20.89
C TYR A 16 -16.76 21.44 -20.37
N LEU A 17 -17.08 20.14 -20.48
CA LEU A 17 -16.14 19.05 -20.13
C LEU A 17 -15.19 18.69 -21.29
N GLY A 18 -15.55 19.11 -22.51
CA GLY A 18 -14.83 18.88 -23.75
C GLY A 18 -15.67 19.27 -24.97
N TYR A 19 -15.05 19.33 -26.16
CA TYR A 19 -15.72 19.63 -27.42
C TYR A 19 -15.23 18.68 -28.53
N ALA A 20 -16.09 18.40 -29.52
CA ALA A 20 -15.74 17.56 -30.65
C ALA A 20 -14.77 18.31 -31.59
N LEU A 21 -13.66 17.66 -31.96
CA LEU A 21 -12.75 18.15 -33.01
C LEU A 21 -13.19 17.65 -34.39
N SER A 22 -13.83 16.48 -34.44
CA SER A 22 -14.43 15.87 -35.64
C SER A 22 -15.48 14.83 -35.22
N ASP A 23 -16.11 14.17 -36.19
CA ASP A 23 -17.09 13.09 -35.94
C ASP A 23 -16.48 11.88 -35.19
N THR A 24 -15.14 11.79 -35.13
CA THR A 24 -14.42 10.70 -34.46
C THR A 24 -13.40 11.16 -33.42
N GLU A 25 -13.23 12.46 -33.22
CA GLU A 25 -12.23 13.01 -32.30
C GLU A 25 -12.87 13.95 -31.28
N LEU A 26 -12.60 13.70 -30.01
CA LEU A 26 -13.12 14.48 -28.88
C LEU A 26 -11.96 15.11 -28.13
N TYR A 27 -12.00 16.42 -27.95
CA TYR A 27 -11.06 17.14 -27.10
C TYR A 27 -11.62 17.28 -25.69
N LEU A 28 -10.91 16.74 -24.70
CA LEU A 28 -11.24 16.86 -23.29
C LEU A 28 -10.26 17.84 -22.62
N GLN A 29 -10.76 18.96 -22.09
CA GLN A 29 -9.94 19.90 -21.31
C GLN A 29 -9.76 19.38 -19.90
N THR A 30 -8.86 18.42 -19.76
CA THR A 30 -8.34 17.97 -18.46
C THR A 30 -6.83 18.02 -18.52
N SER A 31 -6.20 18.49 -17.45
CA SER A 31 -4.75 18.54 -17.35
C SER A 31 -4.12 17.16 -17.23
N ASN A 32 -4.89 16.11 -16.91
CA ASN A 32 -4.38 14.77 -16.63
C ASN A 32 -5.48 13.67 -16.81
N PRO A 33 -6.06 13.48 -18.01
CA PRO A 33 -7.10 12.46 -18.25
C PRO A 33 -6.57 11.06 -17.92
N GLY A 34 -7.25 10.36 -16.98
CA GLY A 34 -6.88 9.01 -16.55
C GLY A 34 -5.73 8.94 -15.54
N ALA A 35 -5.21 10.08 -15.06
CA ALA A 35 -4.14 10.08 -14.08
C ALA A 35 -4.63 9.59 -12.71
N LYS A 36 -3.92 8.60 -12.16
CA LYS A 36 -4.07 8.17 -10.76
C LYS A 36 -3.03 8.93 -9.92
N THR A 37 -3.21 10.24 -9.79
CA THR A 37 -2.30 11.12 -9.04
C THR A 37 -2.77 11.34 -7.62
N ILE A 38 -1.82 11.71 -6.77
CA ILE A 38 -2.08 12.24 -5.43
C ILE A 38 -1.88 13.75 -5.55
N ASP A 39 -2.98 14.49 -5.69
CA ASP A 39 -2.96 15.91 -6.11
C ASP A 39 -2.19 16.83 -5.16
N ASP A 40 -2.15 16.49 -3.87
CA ASP A 40 -1.41 17.23 -2.84
C ASP A 40 0.04 16.74 -2.65
N GLY A 41 0.46 15.72 -3.40
CA GLY A 41 1.80 15.11 -3.30
C GLY A 41 2.04 14.31 -2.02
N LEU A 42 1.00 14.05 -1.20
CA LEU A 42 1.12 13.41 0.10
C LEU A 42 0.25 12.16 0.20
N ILE A 43 0.81 11.04 0.63
CA ILE A 43 0.01 9.88 1.06
C ILE A 43 -0.39 10.10 2.52
N THR A 44 -1.57 10.70 2.73
CA THR A 44 -2.20 10.77 4.05
C THR A 44 -2.97 9.49 4.33
N VAL A 45 -3.24 9.18 5.60
CA VAL A 45 -3.88 7.92 6.01
C VAL A 45 -5.21 7.65 5.27
N PRO A 46 -6.10 8.65 5.03
CA PRO A 46 -7.33 8.43 4.27
C PRO A 46 -7.13 8.02 2.80
N LYS A 47 -5.91 8.11 2.26
CA LYS A 47 -5.56 7.62 0.91
C LYS A 47 -5.16 6.13 0.91
N LEU A 48 -5.07 5.50 2.08
CA LEU A 48 -4.81 4.08 2.24
C LEU A 48 -6.13 3.33 2.43
N ALA A 49 -6.27 2.17 1.81
CA ALA A 49 -7.45 1.32 1.99
C ALA A 49 -7.39 0.62 3.36
N GLY A 50 -8.40 0.86 4.18
CA GLY A 50 -8.74 0.08 5.36
C GLY A 50 -9.57 -1.15 5.01
N SER A 51 -10.08 -1.83 6.04
CA SER A 51 -11.02 -2.93 5.87
C SER A 51 -12.25 -2.50 5.05
N ASP A 52 -12.83 -3.46 4.33
CA ASP A 52 -13.97 -3.25 3.42
C ASP A 52 -13.70 -2.28 2.24
N ASN A 53 -12.42 -1.97 1.97
CA ASN A 53 -11.96 -1.00 0.97
C ASN A 53 -12.37 0.46 1.27
N GLU A 54 -12.71 0.75 2.52
CA GLU A 54 -12.98 2.12 2.96
C GLU A 54 -11.66 2.87 3.24
N ALA A 55 -11.72 4.20 3.33
CA ALA A 55 -10.54 4.99 3.70
C ALA A 55 -10.08 4.65 5.14
N LEU A 56 -8.79 4.36 5.32
CA LEU A 56 -8.23 4.14 6.65
C LEU A 56 -8.25 5.47 7.44
N THR A 57 -8.71 5.40 8.69
CA THR A 57 -8.70 6.55 9.60
C THR A 57 -7.35 6.69 10.30
N ASN A 58 -7.08 7.85 10.89
CA ASN A 58 -5.86 8.05 11.66
C ASN A 58 -5.74 7.04 12.82
N GLY A 59 -4.56 6.48 13.00
CA GLY A 59 -4.21 5.70 14.18
C GLY A 59 -3.97 6.58 15.40
N SER A 60 -3.85 5.92 16.55
CA SER A 60 -3.43 6.53 17.82
C SER A 60 -1.91 6.44 18.01
N ALA A 61 -1.36 7.29 18.86
CA ALA A 61 0.06 7.25 19.20
C ALA A 61 0.46 5.87 19.75
N GLY A 62 1.54 5.30 19.21
CA GLY A 62 2.04 3.97 19.57
C GLY A 62 1.52 2.82 18.71
N GLN A 63 0.49 3.05 17.88
CA GLN A 63 0.02 2.05 16.94
C GLN A 63 0.96 1.87 15.75
N ILE A 64 0.95 0.66 15.19
CA ILE A 64 1.74 0.26 14.03
C ILE A 64 0.77 0.01 12.88
N MET A 65 1.14 0.46 11.68
CA MET A 65 0.40 0.14 10.46
C MET A 65 0.79 -1.25 9.97
N SER A 66 -0.18 -2.15 9.86
CA SER A 66 0.02 -3.52 9.38
C SER A 66 -0.70 -3.73 8.06
N SER A 67 -0.08 -4.45 7.12
CA SER A 67 -0.77 -4.96 5.94
C SER A 67 -1.68 -6.13 6.34
N ASN A 68 -2.87 -6.20 5.75
CA ASN A 68 -3.82 -7.29 5.96
C ASN A 68 -3.62 -8.44 4.95
N GLY A 69 -2.74 -8.28 3.95
CA GLY A 69 -2.45 -9.28 2.93
C GLY A 69 -3.44 -9.32 1.75
N ASP A 70 -4.46 -8.47 1.76
CA ASP A 70 -5.50 -8.35 0.72
C ASP A 70 -5.45 -7.00 -0.03
N GLY A 71 -4.37 -6.24 0.17
CA GLY A 71 -4.22 -4.87 -0.37
C GLY A 71 -4.71 -3.76 0.57
N THR A 72 -5.31 -4.12 1.71
CA THR A 72 -5.72 -3.17 2.75
C THR A 72 -4.73 -3.13 3.93
N PHE A 73 -4.90 -2.14 4.80
CA PHE A 73 -4.10 -1.89 5.99
C PHE A 73 -4.97 -1.74 7.24
N SER A 74 -4.39 -2.00 8.41
CA SER A 74 -5.03 -1.78 9.70
C SER A 74 -4.03 -1.21 10.71
N TRP A 75 -4.53 -0.52 11.73
CA TRP A 75 -3.74 -0.14 12.90
C TRP A 75 -3.78 -1.25 13.93
N THR A 76 -2.60 -1.66 14.41
CA THR A 76 -2.43 -2.66 15.46
C THR A 76 -1.65 -2.06 16.63
N ASP A 77 -1.94 -2.52 17.84
CA ASP A 77 -1.23 -2.08 19.05
C ASP A 77 0.10 -2.83 19.24
N ILE A 78 0.29 -3.96 18.55
CA ILE A 78 1.46 -4.82 18.71
C ILE A 78 2.07 -5.22 17.37
N LEU A 79 3.40 -5.27 17.33
CA LEU A 79 4.14 -5.90 16.26
C LEU A 79 4.01 -7.42 16.38
N LYS A 80 3.35 -8.04 15.40
CA LYS A 80 3.25 -9.50 15.32
C LYS A 80 4.23 -10.02 14.27
N LEU A 81 5.28 -10.71 14.72
CA LEU A 81 6.16 -11.46 13.82
C LEU A 81 5.52 -12.84 13.54
N PRO A 82 5.14 -13.15 12.29
CA PRO A 82 4.55 -14.44 11.97
C PRO A 82 5.59 -15.55 12.15
N ALA A 83 5.20 -16.60 12.89
CA ALA A 83 6.02 -17.79 13.07
C ALA A 83 6.26 -18.48 11.72
N GLN A 84 7.52 -18.83 11.46
CA GLN A 84 7.95 -19.49 10.23
C GLN A 84 8.14 -20.99 10.50
N LEU A 85 7.65 -21.82 9.60
CA LEU A 85 7.82 -23.29 9.65
C LEU A 85 9.16 -23.76 9.06
N SER A 86 9.87 -22.87 8.38
CA SER A 86 11.17 -23.13 7.77
C SER A 86 12.01 -21.86 7.78
N ALA A 87 13.32 -22.02 7.60
CA ALA A 87 14.23 -20.89 7.51
C ALA A 87 13.85 -19.97 6.35
N PRO A 88 13.66 -18.65 6.58
CA PRO A 88 13.51 -17.70 5.49
C PRO A 88 14.76 -17.75 4.60
N THR A 89 14.53 -17.95 3.31
CA THR A 89 15.61 -18.04 2.29
C THR A 89 16.34 -16.72 2.09
N SER A 90 15.82 -15.64 2.66
CA SER A 90 16.32 -14.28 2.51
C SER A 90 17.57 -13.98 3.31
N CYS A 91 18.07 -14.85 4.20
CA CYS A 91 19.25 -14.51 5.01
C CYS A 91 20.55 -14.51 4.20
N ASN A 92 21.06 -13.31 3.94
CA ASN A 92 22.29 -13.02 3.23
C ASN A 92 22.85 -11.67 3.70
N SER A 93 23.99 -11.23 3.18
CA SER A 93 24.66 -10.00 3.62
C SER A 93 23.80 -8.74 3.49
N ASN A 94 22.84 -8.71 2.57
CA ASN A 94 21.95 -7.55 2.37
C ASN A 94 20.79 -7.51 3.37
N THR A 95 20.51 -8.64 4.02
CA THR A 95 19.42 -8.78 5.00
C THR A 95 19.97 -9.06 6.41
N ALA A 96 21.28 -8.92 6.61
CA ALA A 96 21.89 -9.01 7.93
C ALA A 96 21.18 -8.06 8.92
N GLY A 97 20.88 -8.55 10.11
CA GLY A 97 20.07 -7.85 11.12
C GLY A 97 18.56 -8.08 11.02
N SER A 98 18.07 -8.76 9.97
CA SER A 98 16.66 -9.15 9.90
C SER A 98 16.29 -10.07 11.05
N VAL A 99 15.05 -9.95 11.53
CA VAL A 99 14.48 -10.75 12.61
C VAL A 99 13.35 -11.62 12.08
N ALA A 100 13.30 -12.87 12.51
CA ALA A 100 12.21 -13.78 12.24
C ALA A 100 11.88 -14.60 13.49
N ALA A 101 10.64 -15.10 13.57
CA ALA A 101 10.21 -15.98 14.65
C ALA A 101 10.11 -17.42 14.12
N THR A 102 10.59 -18.39 14.89
CA THR A 102 10.41 -19.83 14.58
C THR A 102 9.00 -20.30 14.92
N SER A 103 8.64 -21.54 14.55
CA SER A 103 7.37 -22.17 14.93
C SER A 103 7.17 -22.25 16.45
N ALA A 104 8.26 -22.29 17.22
CA ALA A 104 8.28 -22.27 18.69
C ALA A 104 8.38 -20.85 19.29
N TYR A 105 8.15 -19.81 18.48
CA TYR A 105 8.22 -18.39 18.87
C TYR A 105 9.58 -17.94 19.41
N ARG A 106 10.67 -18.61 18.97
CA ARG A 106 12.02 -18.11 19.25
C ARG A 106 12.39 -17.04 18.25
N LEU A 107 13.02 -15.98 18.74
CA LEU A 107 13.53 -14.91 17.88
C LEU A 107 14.89 -15.32 17.30
N CYS A 108 14.99 -15.21 15.99
CA CYS A 108 16.16 -15.49 15.19
C CYS A 108 16.62 -14.22 14.50
N ILE A 109 17.93 -13.99 14.47
CA ILE A 109 18.55 -12.89 13.74
C ILE A 109 19.39 -13.46 12.59
N CYS A 110 19.24 -12.88 11.41
CA CYS A 110 20.13 -13.17 10.29
C CYS A 110 21.47 -12.46 10.49
N ASN A 111 22.58 -13.19 10.56
CA ASN A 111 23.92 -12.61 10.70
C ASN A 111 24.60 -12.29 9.36
N GLY A 112 23.88 -12.42 8.24
CA GLY A 112 24.40 -12.24 6.89
C GLY A 112 24.71 -13.54 6.14
N THR A 113 24.72 -14.69 6.82
CA THR A 113 24.92 -16.01 6.19
C THR A 113 24.02 -17.09 6.77
N ALA A 114 23.62 -16.96 8.03
CA ALA A 114 22.78 -17.91 8.73
C ALA A 114 21.83 -17.21 9.71
N TRP A 115 20.79 -17.93 10.10
CA TRP A 115 19.90 -17.54 11.17
C TRP A 115 20.36 -18.10 12.50
N ASN A 116 20.55 -17.22 13.47
CA ASN A 116 21.00 -17.57 14.82
C ASN A 116 19.94 -17.19 15.85
N ASP A 117 19.73 -18.08 16.81
CA ASP A 117 18.80 -17.85 17.91
C ASP A 117 19.35 -16.72 18.78
N LEU A 118 18.50 -15.72 19.07
CA LEU A 118 18.92 -14.49 19.74
C LEU A 118 19.46 -14.73 21.15
N VAL A 119 18.93 -15.74 21.84
CA VAL A 119 19.26 -15.99 23.25
C VAL A 119 20.48 -16.89 23.37
N SER A 120 20.52 -17.98 22.60
CA SER A 120 21.56 -19.00 22.67
C SER A 120 22.73 -18.79 21.72
N GLY A 121 22.56 -17.99 20.66
CA GLY A 121 23.53 -17.80 19.58
C GLY A 121 23.68 -19.01 18.64
N ALA A 122 23.03 -20.15 18.95
CA ALA A 122 23.07 -21.35 18.13
C ALA A 122 22.32 -21.16 16.80
N ALA A 123 22.50 -22.09 15.86
CA ALA A 123 21.70 -22.10 14.64
C ALA A 123 20.21 -22.24 14.98
N CYS A 124 19.36 -21.46 14.31
CA CYS A 124 17.92 -21.53 14.55
C CYS A 124 17.31 -22.85 14.09
N SER A 125 16.46 -23.41 14.96
CA SER A 125 15.57 -24.52 14.64
C SER A 125 14.20 -23.96 14.29
N TRP A 126 13.71 -24.31 13.09
CA TRP A 126 12.47 -23.77 12.52
C TRP A 126 11.29 -24.69 12.78
#